data_AF-A0A532CSR9-F1
#
_entry.id   AF-A0A532CSR9-F1
#
_cell.length_a   1.000
_cell.length_b   1.000
_cell.length_c   1.000
_cell.angle_alpha   90.00
_cell.angle_beta   90.00
_cell.angle_gamma   90.00
#
_symmetry.space_group_name_H-M   'P 1'
#
loop_
_entity.id
_entity.type
_entity.pdbx_description
1 polymer ?
#
loop_
_entity_poly.entity_id
_entity_poly.type
_entity_poly.pdbx_seq_one_letter_code
_entity_poly.pdbx_strand_id
1 'polypeptide(L)'
;MHHPILSIRSTPSRIGLVLTLAVVSILGTWLHSNADESLPSSLPDFPSIVRAHSERLAMIESDKGANNLFVSAIGPALQMDDAVRTLKTNPLSAKLARELLAQDLSAAALRLMSNLAAWHLASTIRQAVRDQQLAIVTQQLSQPSQARAWLDQQKQAPWHGALNQLIAVIDSPEWAEGSRDGSTSALSITVLDRASHMEAEALQASYREWDRIRNWKDRVRDFRGKTRLCGTWQWTIHNHQQHHQEQKLSLLFPPPGVPHNTLRELAEAIVLGDNVYLRWEFNGRTQEDSLQFSNEGRRLEGTFVNSEGGWGSISGKRTADCMP
;
A
#
# COMPACT_ATOMS: atom_id res chain seq x y z
N MET A 1 -69.66 19.74 45.87
CA MET A 1 -70.46 20.22 44.71
C MET A 1 -69.55 20.20 43.50
N HIS A 2 -69.59 19.13 42.70
CA HIS A 2 -70.26 19.05 41.39
C HIS A 2 -69.43 19.66 40.23
N HIS A 3 -68.94 18.78 39.34
CA HIS A 3 -68.39 19.05 38.00
C HIS A 3 -69.48 19.53 37.01
N PRO A 4 -69.16 20.17 35.86
CA PRO A 4 -68.69 19.50 34.60
C PRO A 4 -67.53 20.26 33.90
N ILE A 5 -66.53 19.64 33.26
CA ILE A 5 -66.44 18.96 31.93
C ILE A 5 -66.81 19.83 30.71
N LEU A 6 -65.78 20.15 29.90
CA LEU A 6 -65.75 20.23 28.42
C LEU A 6 -64.26 20.34 28.03
N SER A 7 -63.51 19.25 27.77
CA SER A 7 -63.52 18.35 26.59
C SER A 7 -63.44 19.07 25.24
N ILE A 8 -62.21 19.28 24.75
CA ILE A 8 -61.91 19.16 23.32
C ILE A 8 -60.71 18.24 23.18
N ARG A 9 -60.97 17.06 22.61
CA ARG A 9 -59.98 16.14 22.05
C ARG A 9 -59.57 16.64 20.66
N SER A 10 -58.28 16.56 20.33
CA SER A 10 -57.86 16.06 19.02
C SER A 10 -56.60 15.20 19.19
N THR A 11 -56.72 14.00 18.62
CA THR A 11 -55.82 12.85 18.61
C THR A 11 -54.51 13.06 17.83
N PRO A 12 -53.55 12.12 17.93
CA PRO A 12 -52.12 12.36 17.73
C PRO A 12 -51.69 12.16 16.29
N SER A 13 -50.80 13.02 15.80
CA SER A 13 -50.05 12.74 14.57
C SER A 13 -48.86 11.86 14.93
N ARG A 14 -48.99 10.56 14.65
CA ARG A 14 -47.86 9.64 14.49
C ARG A 14 -47.12 10.05 13.21
N ILE A 15 -45.96 10.67 13.35
CA ILE A 15 -44.96 10.70 12.27
C ILE A 15 -43.65 10.17 12.85
N GLY A 16 -43.14 9.16 12.16
CA GLY A 16 -42.17 8.18 12.65
C GLY A 16 -40.85 8.79 13.09
N LEU A 17 -40.45 8.40 14.29
CA LEU A 17 -39.05 8.38 14.71
C LEU A 17 -38.40 7.16 14.05
N VAL A 18 -37.77 7.37 12.90
CA VAL A 18 -36.96 6.34 12.23
C VAL A 18 -35.67 7.01 11.73
N LEU A 19 -34.56 6.32 11.99
CA LEU A 19 -33.18 6.55 11.50
C LEU A 19 -32.29 7.52 12.27
N THR A 20 -31.74 7.04 13.39
CA THR A 20 -30.32 7.26 13.74
C THR A 20 -29.73 5.98 14.35
N LEU A 21 -29.63 4.91 13.56
CA LEU A 21 -28.92 3.67 13.92
C LEU A 21 -28.20 3.03 12.70
N ALA A 22 -27.78 3.84 11.72
CA ALA A 22 -27.11 3.36 10.50
C ALA A 22 -25.63 3.77 10.37
N VAL A 23 -25.03 4.39 11.40
CA VAL A 23 -23.61 4.82 11.35
C VAL A 23 -22.68 3.90 12.14
N VAL A 24 -23.20 3.05 13.04
CA VAL A 24 -22.37 2.12 13.84
C VAL A 24 -22.23 0.74 13.18
N SER A 25 -23.16 0.33 12.32
CA SER A 25 -23.14 -1.01 11.71
C SER A 25 -22.15 -1.16 10.55
N ILE A 26 -21.69 -0.06 9.93
CA ILE A 26 -20.74 -0.10 8.80
C ILE A 26 -19.28 -0.19 9.27
N LEU A 27 -19.01 0.06 10.55
CA LEU A 27 -17.71 -0.20 11.18
C LEU A 27 -17.63 -1.62 11.77
N GLY A 28 -18.75 -2.21 12.17
CA GLY A 28 -18.81 -3.58 12.71
C GLY A 28 -18.47 -4.68 11.70
N THR A 29 -18.71 -4.45 10.41
CA THR A 29 -18.34 -5.38 9.33
C THR A 29 -16.84 -5.42 9.04
N TRP A 30 -16.03 -4.51 9.59
CA TRP A 30 -14.56 -4.57 9.49
C TRP A 30 -13.93 -5.51 10.54
N LEU A 31 -14.68 -5.91 11.57
CA LEU A 31 -14.20 -6.81 12.63
C LEU A 31 -14.44 -8.30 12.33
N HIS A 32 -15.22 -8.62 11.30
CA HIS A 32 -15.39 -9.97 10.77
C HIS A 32 -14.94 -10.00 9.31
N SER A 33 -13.63 -9.95 9.06
CA SER A 33 -13.12 -10.35 7.74
C SER A 33 -13.25 -11.87 7.66
N ASN A 34 -14.27 -12.36 6.97
CA ASN A 34 -14.22 -13.71 6.44
C ASN A 34 -12.96 -13.83 5.58
N ALA A 35 -12.19 -14.90 5.75
CA ALA A 35 -10.94 -15.17 5.05
C ALA A 35 -11.13 -15.46 3.54
N ASP A 36 -12.20 -14.94 2.94
CA ASP A 36 -12.72 -15.30 1.61
C ASP A 36 -12.69 -14.11 0.64
N GLU A 37 -11.89 -13.09 0.94
CA GLU A 37 -11.59 -12.03 -0.01
C GLU A 37 -10.52 -12.54 -0.98
N SER A 38 -10.96 -13.30 -1.98
CA SER A 38 -10.10 -13.85 -3.02
C SER A 38 -9.37 -12.72 -3.73
N LEU A 39 -8.04 -12.72 -3.66
CA LEU A 39 -7.18 -11.88 -4.47
C LEU A 39 -7.56 -12.04 -5.96
N PRO A 40 -7.60 -10.96 -6.77
CA PRO A 40 -7.74 -11.10 -8.22
C PRO A 40 -6.67 -12.08 -8.72
N SER A 41 -7.08 -13.19 -9.31
CA SER A 41 -6.20 -14.32 -9.62
C SER A 41 -5.28 -14.08 -10.82
N SER A 42 -5.41 -12.93 -11.49
CA SER A 42 -4.70 -12.62 -12.73
C SER A 42 -3.85 -11.35 -12.58
N LEU A 43 -2.61 -11.42 -13.07
CA LEU A 43 -1.77 -10.24 -13.28
C LEU A 43 -2.48 -9.23 -14.20
N PRO A 44 -2.39 -7.92 -13.92
CA PRO A 44 -3.04 -6.91 -14.74
C PRO A 44 -2.39 -6.83 -16.12
N ASP A 45 -3.23 -6.77 -17.16
CA ASP A 45 -2.79 -6.41 -18.51
C ASP A 45 -2.61 -4.89 -18.59
N PHE A 46 -1.51 -4.39 -18.02
CA PHE A 46 -1.16 -2.98 -18.15
C PHE A 46 -1.16 -2.51 -19.61
N PRO A 47 -0.60 -3.28 -20.57
CA PRO A 47 -0.67 -2.95 -21.98
C PRO A 47 -2.03 -2.48 -22.48
N SER A 48 -3.07 -3.24 -22.17
CA SER A 48 -4.43 -2.90 -22.56
C SER A 48 -4.99 -1.72 -21.76
N ILE A 49 -4.69 -1.62 -20.47
CA ILE A 49 -5.16 -0.53 -19.60
C ILE A 49 -4.63 0.84 -20.05
N VAL A 50 -3.33 0.96 -20.33
CA VAL A 50 -2.77 2.24 -20.81
C VAL A 50 -3.29 2.59 -22.20
N ARG A 51 -3.48 1.61 -23.07
CA ARG A 51 -4.09 1.86 -24.38
C ARG A 51 -5.51 2.41 -24.22
N ALA A 52 -6.31 1.85 -23.31
CA ALA A 52 -7.69 2.29 -23.04
C ALA A 52 -7.78 3.68 -22.38
N HIS A 53 -6.69 4.14 -21.73
CA HIS A 53 -6.66 5.39 -20.97
C HIS A 53 -5.55 6.36 -21.41
N SER A 54 -5.03 6.19 -22.62
CA SER A 54 -3.86 6.89 -23.18
C SER A 54 -3.99 8.42 -23.06
N GLU A 55 -5.10 8.97 -23.56
CA GLU A 55 -5.38 10.41 -23.52
C GLU A 55 -5.36 10.96 -22.09
N ARG A 56 -6.03 10.26 -21.16
CA ARG A 56 -6.12 10.68 -19.75
C ARG A 56 -4.77 10.59 -19.04
N LEU A 57 -3.97 9.57 -19.37
CA LEU A 57 -2.60 9.41 -18.84
C LEU A 57 -1.66 10.48 -19.37
N ALA A 58 -1.81 10.90 -20.63
CA ALA A 58 -1.03 11.98 -21.23
C ALA A 58 -1.32 13.36 -20.61
N MET A 59 -2.51 13.53 -20.01
CA MET A 59 -2.99 14.79 -19.41
C MET A 59 -2.79 14.87 -17.88
N ILE A 60 -2.00 13.98 -17.27
CA ILE A 60 -1.73 14.08 -15.83
C ILE A 60 -0.71 15.17 -15.56
N GLU A 61 -1.17 16.27 -14.95
CA GLU A 61 -0.36 17.46 -14.68
C GLU A 61 -0.04 17.67 -13.19
N SER A 62 -0.63 16.85 -12.31
CA SER A 62 -0.46 16.97 -10.86
C SER A 62 -0.81 15.68 -10.12
N ASP A 63 -0.32 15.55 -8.89
CA ASP A 63 -0.66 14.43 -7.99
C ASP A 63 -2.18 14.35 -7.74
N LYS A 64 -2.86 15.49 -7.64
CA LYS A 64 -4.32 15.53 -7.50
C LYS A 64 -5.01 14.96 -8.75
N GLY A 65 -4.54 15.33 -9.94
CA GLY A 65 -5.03 14.78 -11.21
C GLY A 65 -4.79 13.27 -11.31
N ALA A 66 -3.59 12.82 -10.92
CA ALA A 66 -3.21 11.41 -10.89
C ALA A 66 -4.12 10.60 -9.96
N ASN A 67 -4.32 11.07 -8.72
CA ASN A 67 -5.17 10.39 -7.74
C ASN A 67 -6.64 10.36 -8.21
N ASN A 68 -7.14 11.45 -8.79
CA ASN A 68 -8.50 11.48 -9.36
C ASN A 68 -8.67 10.46 -10.49
N LEU A 69 -7.68 10.32 -11.38
CA LEU A 69 -7.68 9.33 -12.45
C LEU A 69 -7.61 7.90 -11.89
N PHE A 70 -6.78 7.69 -10.87
CA PHE A 70 -6.70 6.40 -10.17
C PHE A 70 -8.06 6.00 -9.60
N VAL A 71 -8.66 6.86 -8.78
CA VAL A 71 -9.93 6.57 -8.10
C VAL A 71 -11.09 6.40 -9.09
N SER A 72 -11.10 7.15 -10.20
CA SER A 72 -12.24 7.17 -11.13
C SER A 72 -12.18 6.11 -12.23
N ALA A 73 -11.01 5.60 -12.61
CA ALA A 73 -10.88 4.71 -13.76
C ALA A 73 -9.83 3.62 -13.61
N ILE A 74 -8.59 3.96 -13.25
CA ILE A 74 -7.49 2.98 -13.26
C ILE A 74 -7.64 1.96 -12.12
N GLY A 75 -7.94 2.41 -10.90
CA GLY A 75 -8.17 1.54 -9.76
C GLY A 75 -9.30 0.53 -10.00
N PRO A 76 -10.49 0.96 -10.49
CA PRO A 76 -11.56 0.04 -10.91
C PRO A 76 -11.13 -0.93 -12.02
N ALA A 77 -10.41 -0.46 -13.05
CA ALA A 77 -9.89 -1.33 -14.11
C ALA A 77 -8.90 -2.40 -13.60
N LEU A 78 -8.21 -2.11 -12.50
CA LEU A 78 -7.30 -3.03 -11.80
C LEU A 78 -7.98 -3.84 -10.69
N GLN A 79 -9.31 -3.75 -10.53
CA GLN A 79 -10.09 -4.43 -9.47
C GLN A 79 -9.61 -4.06 -8.06
N MET A 80 -9.27 -2.79 -7.84
CA MET A 80 -8.76 -2.26 -6.58
C MET A 80 -9.83 -1.52 -5.77
N ASP A 81 -11.05 -2.06 -5.71
CA ASP A 81 -12.23 -1.35 -5.19
C ASP A 81 -12.05 -0.83 -3.75
N ASP A 82 -11.38 -1.59 -2.89
CA ASP A 82 -11.16 -1.17 -1.50
C ASP A 82 -10.13 -0.06 -1.36
N ALA A 83 -9.06 -0.11 -2.16
CA ALA A 83 -8.08 0.96 -2.20
C ALA A 83 -8.71 2.24 -2.75
N VAL A 84 -9.47 2.12 -3.83
CA VAL A 84 -10.26 3.21 -4.43
C VAL A 84 -11.22 3.81 -3.42
N ARG A 85 -11.98 2.97 -2.71
CA ARG A 85 -12.92 3.43 -1.67
C ARG A 85 -12.20 4.17 -0.55
N THR A 86 -11.08 3.64 -0.07
CA THR A 86 -10.27 4.24 0.99
C THR A 86 -9.75 5.62 0.57
N LEU A 87 -9.21 5.73 -0.65
CA LEU A 87 -8.68 6.99 -1.18
C LEU A 87 -9.77 8.00 -1.59
N LYS A 88 -10.98 7.53 -1.91
CA LYS A 88 -12.15 8.37 -2.25
C LYS A 88 -12.79 9.01 -1.02
N THR A 89 -12.65 8.41 0.16
CA THR A 89 -13.34 8.88 1.36
C THR A 89 -12.91 10.28 1.78
N ASN A 90 -13.86 11.07 2.29
CA ASN A 90 -13.64 12.36 2.96
C ASN A 90 -12.50 12.26 3.99
N PRO A 91 -11.81 13.38 4.32
CA PRO A 91 -10.57 13.33 5.11
C PRO A 91 -10.75 12.48 6.37
N LEU A 92 -10.06 11.34 6.38
CA LEU A 92 -10.02 10.44 7.52
C LEU A 92 -9.45 11.20 8.73
N SER A 93 -9.88 10.83 9.95
CA SER A 93 -9.20 11.33 11.14
C SER A 93 -7.72 10.95 11.10
N ALA A 94 -6.84 11.79 11.64
CA ALA A 94 -5.39 11.53 11.61
C ALA A 94 -5.01 10.16 12.19
N LYS A 95 -5.74 9.71 13.21
CA LYS A 95 -5.59 8.37 13.81
C LYS A 95 -5.92 7.28 12.80
N LEU A 96 -7.10 7.35 12.17
CA LEU A 96 -7.55 6.34 11.23
C LEU A 96 -6.68 6.32 9.95
N ALA A 97 -6.26 7.49 9.47
CA ALA A 97 -5.34 7.60 8.34
C ALA A 97 -4.00 6.89 8.61
N ARG A 98 -3.48 6.97 9.84
CA ARG A 98 -2.27 6.26 10.26
C ARG A 98 -2.51 4.75 10.36
N GLU A 99 -3.59 4.34 11.02
CA GLU A 99 -3.93 2.92 11.21
C GLU A 99 -4.26 2.19 9.90
N LEU A 100 -4.72 2.91 8.88
CA LEU A 100 -4.97 2.38 7.54
C LEU A 100 -3.78 2.56 6.59
N LEU A 101 -2.66 3.12 7.06
CA LEU A 101 -1.51 3.45 6.20
C LEU A 101 -1.95 4.26 4.95
N ALA A 102 -2.93 5.15 5.11
CA ALA A 102 -3.56 5.85 3.99
C ALA A 102 -2.56 6.70 3.18
N GLN A 103 -1.54 7.24 3.85
CA GLN A 103 -0.45 7.95 3.18
C GLN A 103 0.42 7.01 2.32
N ASP A 104 0.74 5.81 2.81
CA ASP A 104 1.47 4.80 2.03
C ASP A 104 0.67 4.38 0.80
N LEU A 105 -0.62 4.13 0.99
CA LEU A 105 -1.55 3.77 -0.07
C LEU A 105 -1.66 4.87 -1.13
N SER A 106 -1.85 6.12 -0.70
CA SER A 106 -1.90 7.27 -1.61
C SER A 106 -0.60 7.44 -2.37
N ALA A 107 0.55 7.32 -1.71
CA ALA A 107 1.85 7.43 -2.35
C ALA A 107 2.09 6.30 -3.36
N ALA A 108 1.66 5.07 -3.05
CA ALA A 108 1.74 3.93 -3.97
C ALA A 108 0.86 4.14 -5.21
N ALA A 109 -0.37 4.63 -5.02
CA ALA A 109 -1.26 4.98 -6.12
C ALA A 109 -0.65 6.06 -7.03
N LEU A 110 -0.05 7.11 -6.46
CA LEU A 110 0.65 8.15 -7.22
C LEU A 110 1.82 7.60 -8.01
N ARG A 111 2.68 6.78 -7.39
CA ARG A 111 3.80 6.14 -8.09
C ARG A 111 3.32 5.25 -9.23
N LEU A 112 2.28 4.43 -9.01
CA LEU A 112 1.66 3.63 -10.07
C LEU A 112 1.20 4.53 -11.23
N MET A 113 0.48 5.61 -10.95
CA MET A 113 0.01 6.53 -11.98
C MET A 113 1.16 7.18 -12.77
N SER A 114 2.26 7.57 -12.09
CA SER A 114 3.44 8.09 -12.77
C SER A 114 4.11 7.05 -13.66
N ASN A 115 4.16 5.78 -13.22
CA ASN A 115 4.73 4.69 -14.00
C ASN A 115 3.90 4.42 -15.25
N LEU A 116 2.57 4.44 -15.16
CA LEU A 116 1.68 4.25 -16.32
C LEU A 116 1.79 5.41 -17.32
N ALA A 117 1.88 6.66 -16.83
CA ALA A 117 2.07 7.82 -17.68
C ALA A 117 3.46 7.85 -18.35
N ALA A 118 4.51 7.44 -17.64
CA ALA A 118 5.85 7.25 -18.20
C ALA A 118 5.88 6.14 -19.25
N TRP A 119 5.22 5.02 -18.97
CA TRP A 119 5.10 3.91 -19.92
C TRP A 119 4.36 4.35 -21.20
N HIS A 120 3.25 5.09 -21.06
CA HIS A 120 2.53 5.69 -22.20
C HIS A 120 3.41 6.61 -23.05
N LEU A 121 4.16 7.52 -22.41
CA LEU A 121 5.08 8.44 -23.08
C LEU A 121 6.14 7.67 -23.88
N ALA A 122 6.81 6.71 -23.25
CA ALA A 122 7.83 5.88 -23.86
C ALA A 122 7.28 5.10 -25.07
N SER A 123 6.09 4.50 -24.93
CA SER A 123 5.42 3.78 -26.01
C SER A 123 5.08 4.71 -27.19
N THR A 124 4.62 5.93 -26.89
CA THR A 124 4.32 6.96 -27.91
C THR A 124 5.57 7.38 -28.67
N ILE A 125 6.69 7.63 -27.97
CA ILE A 125 7.98 7.97 -28.60
C ILE A 125 8.46 6.82 -29.49
N ARG A 126 8.43 5.59 -28.97
CA ARG A 126 8.83 4.40 -29.72
C ARG A 126 8.02 4.23 -31.00
N GLN A 127 6.71 4.42 -30.92
CA GLN A 127 5.84 4.33 -32.09
C GLN A 127 6.12 5.45 -33.09
N ALA A 128 6.27 6.69 -32.63
CA ALA A 128 6.60 7.82 -33.49
C ALA A 128 7.95 7.64 -34.22
N VAL A 129 8.97 7.08 -33.57
CA VAL A 129 10.25 6.75 -34.23
C VAL A 129 10.07 5.67 -35.30
N ARG A 130 9.29 4.62 -35.02
CA ARG A 130 9.00 3.54 -35.99
C ARG A 130 8.24 4.05 -37.21
N ASP A 131 7.30 4.97 -36.98
CA ASP A 131 6.49 5.59 -38.03
C ASP A 131 7.22 6.77 -38.71
N GLN A 132 8.49 7.01 -38.37
CA GLN A 132 9.33 8.10 -38.88
C GLN A 132 8.77 9.51 -38.62
N GLN A 133 7.94 9.66 -37.58
CA GLN A 133 7.30 10.90 -37.15
C GLN A 133 8.17 11.65 -36.12
N LEU A 134 9.40 12.00 -36.50
CA LEU A 134 10.40 12.59 -35.59
C LEU A 134 10.00 13.97 -35.01
N ALA A 135 9.14 14.70 -35.72
CA ALA A 135 8.56 15.95 -35.22
C ALA A 135 7.73 15.75 -33.94
N ILE A 136 7.00 14.63 -33.84
CA ILE A 136 6.20 14.28 -32.66
C ILE A 136 7.11 13.96 -31.48
N VAL A 137 8.20 13.23 -31.72
CA VAL A 137 9.21 12.92 -30.69
C VAL A 137 9.78 14.21 -30.11
N THR A 138 10.16 15.14 -30.98
CA THR A 138 10.70 16.45 -30.59
C THR A 138 9.67 17.26 -29.80
N GLN A 139 8.41 17.32 -30.26
CA GLN A 139 7.34 18.02 -29.57
C GLN A 139 7.07 17.47 -28.16
N GLN A 140 7.08 16.15 -27.99
CA GLN A 140 6.78 15.49 -26.71
C GLN A 140 7.89 15.66 -25.66
N LEU A 141 9.13 15.89 -26.09
CA LEU A 141 10.32 15.91 -25.22
C LEU A 141 10.95 17.30 -25.04
N SER A 142 10.90 18.19 -26.04
CA SER A 142 11.68 19.45 -26.03
C SER A 142 11.02 20.61 -25.28
N GLN A 143 9.70 20.57 -25.08
CA GLN A 143 8.97 21.60 -24.32
C GLN A 143 8.24 20.94 -23.16
N PRO A 144 8.52 21.32 -21.90
CA PRO A 144 7.85 20.73 -20.77
C PRO A 144 6.40 21.19 -20.77
N SER A 145 5.51 20.38 -21.32
CA SER A 145 4.09 20.43 -20.97
C SER A 145 3.96 20.27 -19.45
N GLN A 146 2.86 20.71 -18.85
CA GLN A 146 2.64 20.50 -17.41
C GLN A 146 2.71 19.00 -17.06
N ALA A 147 2.24 18.14 -17.94
CA ALA A 147 2.37 16.69 -17.79
C ALA A 147 3.83 16.23 -17.82
N ARG A 148 4.70 16.88 -18.60
CA ARG A 148 6.13 16.59 -18.59
C ARG A 148 6.89 17.10 -17.40
N ALA A 149 6.60 18.31 -16.98
CA ALA A 149 7.08 18.84 -15.72
C ALA A 149 6.67 17.94 -14.54
N TRP A 150 5.44 17.42 -14.52
CA TRP A 150 4.98 16.52 -13.47
C TRP A 150 5.71 15.17 -13.44
N LEU A 151 5.99 14.55 -14.60
CA LEU A 151 6.83 13.34 -14.63
C LEU A 151 8.27 13.63 -14.20
N ASP A 152 8.84 14.78 -14.56
CA ASP A 152 10.20 15.13 -14.15
C ASP A 152 10.35 15.35 -12.63
N GLN A 153 9.25 15.72 -11.95
CA GLN A 153 9.23 15.79 -10.48
C GLN A 153 9.39 14.43 -9.80
N GLN A 154 9.17 13.32 -10.52
CA GLN A 154 9.23 11.96 -9.99
C GLN A 154 10.68 11.41 -9.96
N LYS A 155 11.60 12.16 -9.34
CA LYS A 155 13.05 11.90 -9.34
C LYS A 155 13.47 10.55 -8.77
N GLN A 156 12.62 9.92 -7.96
CA GLN A 156 12.89 8.61 -7.36
C GLN A 156 12.36 7.45 -8.20
N ALA A 157 11.64 7.73 -9.30
CA ALA A 157 11.11 6.70 -10.16
C ALA A 157 12.25 5.99 -10.93
N PRO A 158 12.22 4.64 -11.05
CA PRO A 158 13.29 3.91 -11.73
C PRO A 158 13.54 4.39 -13.18
N TRP A 159 12.47 4.73 -13.90
CA TRP A 159 12.52 5.19 -15.29
C TRP A 159 12.98 6.64 -15.49
N HIS A 160 13.17 7.43 -14.41
CA HIS A 160 13.51 8.86 -14.52
C HIS A 160 14.86 9.08 -15.20
N GLY A 161 15.84 8.21 -14.95
CA GLY A 161 17.14 8.26 -15.61
C GLY A 161 17.03 8.09 -17.13
N ALA A 162 16.20 7.15 -17.59
CA ALA A 162 15.95 6.91 -19.01
C ALA A 162 15.23 8.10 -19.68
N LEU A 163 14.29 8.75 -18.96
CA LEU A 163 13.65 9.98 -19.43
C LEU A 163 14.67 11.11 -19.65
N ASN A 164 15.58 11.34 -18.72
CA ASN A 164 16.62 12.37 -18.86
C ASN A 164 17.58 12.07 -20.02
N GLN A 165 17.91 10.79 -20.22
CA GLN A 165 18.73 10.37 -21.37
C GLN A 165 18.00 10.61 -22.69
N LEU A 166 16.70 10.37 -22.76
CA LEU A 166 15.89 10.70 -23.94
C LEU A 166 15.89 12.20 -24.23
N ILE A 167 15.64 13.03 -23.21
CA ILE A 167 15.65 14.49 -23.36
C ILE A 167 17.01 14.98 -23.86
N ALA A 168 18.11 14.50 -23.26
CA ALA A 168 19.46 14.88 -23.66
C ALA A 168 19.79 14.52 -25.13
N VAL A 169 19.25 13.42 -25.67
CA VAL A 169 19.42 13.07 -27.08
C VAL A 169 18.65 14.04 -27.99
N ILE A 170 17.44 14.45 -27.61
CA ILE A 170 16.62 15.37 -28.40
C ILE A 170 17.18 16.80 -28.37
N ASP A 171 17.77 17.21 -27.25
CA ASP A 171 18.42 18.52 -27.09
C ASP A 171 19.77 18.61 -27.82
N SER A 172 20.26 17.50 -28.41
CA SER A 172 21.53 17.47 -29.12
C SER A 172 21.45 18.19 -30.49
N PRO A 173 22.48 18.95 -30.89
CA PRO A 173 22.55 19.56 -32.22
C PRO A 173 22.39 18.54 -33.36
N GLU A 174 22.92 17.33 -33.17
CA GLU A 174 22.87 16.24 -34.14
C GLU A 174 21.44 15.76 -34.40
N TRP A 175 20.57 15.80 -33.39
CA TRP A 175 19.14 15.53 -33.56
C TRP A 175 18.44 16.63 -34.36
N ALA A 176 18.76 17.90 -34.08
CA ALA A 176 18.16 19.05 -34.77
C ALA A 176 18.54 19.12 -36.26
N GLU A 177 19.76 18.70 -36.61
CA GLU A 177 20.25 18.61 -38.00
C GLU A 177 19.69 17.36 -38.69
N GLY A 178 19.83 16.19 -38.07
CA GLY A 178 19.40 14.93 -38.68
C GLY A 178 17.89 14.86 -38.91
N SER A 179 17.07 15.42 -38.01
CA SER A 179 15.61 15.45 -38.16
C SER A 179 15.13 16.34 -39.30
N ARG A 180 15.99 17.26 -39.78
CA ARG A 180 15.71 18.17 -40.90
C ARG A 180 16.09 17.54 -42.25
N ASP A 181 17.19 16.78 -42.27
CA ASP A 181 17.76 16.18 -43.48
C ASP A 181 17.36 14.71 -43.70
N GLY A 182 16.59 14.11 -42.79
CA GLY A 182 16.11 12.72 -42.89
C GLY A 182 17.18 11.64 -42.63
N SER A 183 18.36 12.03 -42.17
CA SER A 183 19.53 11.14 -41.96
C SER A 183 19.71 10.69 -40.50
N THR A 184 18.65 10.62 -39.69
CA THR A 184 18.75 10.28 -38.24
C THR A 184 18.95 8.80 -37.91
N SER A 185 19.26 7.91 -38.86
CA SER A 185 19.18 6.45 -38.62
C SER A 185 19.83 5.98 -37.31
N ALA A 186 21.05 6.43 -36.99
CA ALA A 186 21.74 6.07 -35.75
C ALA A 186 21.09 6.67 -34.49
N LEU A 187 20.69 7.95 -34.53
CA LEU A 187 20.03 8.62 -33.40
C LEU A 187 18.62 8.08 -33.16
N SER A 188 17.88 7.74 -34.22
CA SER A 188 16.59 7.06 -34.13
C SER A 188 16.72 5.71 -33.43
N ILE A 189 17.79 4.95 -33.69
CA ILE A 189 18.08 3.71 -32.96
C ILE A 189 18.35 4.01 -31.47
N THR A 190 19.14 5.05 -31.16
CA THR A 190 19.38 5.46 -29.76
C THR A 190 18.09 5.86 -29.05
N VAL A 191 17.24 6.70 -29.66
CA VAL A 191 15.95 7.09 -29.08
C VAL A 191 15.05 5.87 -28.88
N LEU A 192 15.01 4.96 -29.87
CA LEU A 192 14.25 3.72 -29.79
C LEU A 192 14.71 2.83 -28.63
N ASP A 193 16.02 2.66 -28.46
CA ASP A 193 16.61 1.88 -27.36
C ASP A 193 16.26 2.50 -26.00
N ARG A 194 16.50 3.81 -25.83
CA ARG A 194 16.22 4.53 -24.59
C ARG A 194 14.73 4.54 -24.23
N ALA A 195 13.85 4.72 -25.23
CA ALA A 195 12.41 4.65 -25.03
C ALA A 195 11.98 3.23 -24.64
N SER A 196 12.55 2.18 -25.26
CA SER A 196 12.24 0.80 -24.91
C SER A 196 12.70 0.46 -23.48
N HIS A 197 13.86 0.97 -23.07
CA HIS A 197 14.35 0.81 -21.70
C HIS A 197 13.45 1.50 -20.68
N MET A 198 13.08 2.77 -20.92
CA MET A 198 12.14 3.51 -20.09
C MET A 198 10.80 2.78 -19.97
N GLU A 199 10.28 2.23 -21.07
CA GLU A 199 9.04 1.47 -21.11
C GLU A 199 9.13 0.20 -20.24
N ALA A 200 10.22 -0.55 -20.32
CA ALA A 200 10.44 -1.75 -19.50
C ALA A 200 10.53 -1.41 -17.99
N GLU A 201 11.29 -0.38 -17.62
CA GLU A 201 11.43 0.07 -16.23
C GLU A 201 10.08 0.56 -15.65
N ALA A 202 9.34 1.35 -16.43
CA ALA A 202 8.02 1.84 -16.05
C ALA A 202 7.00 0.70 -15.89
N LEU A 203 7.02 -0.30 -16.77
CA LEU A 203 6.16 -1.48 -16.64
C LEU A 203 6.51 -2.30 -15.39
N GLN A 204 7.78 -2.57 -15.14
CA GLN A 204 8.21 -3.29 -13.94
C GLN A 204 7.84 -2.53 -12.65
N ALA A 205 8.04 -1.21 -12.64
CA ALA A 205 7.65 -0.35 -11.52
C ALA A 205 6.13 -0.33 -11.32
N SER A 206 5.33 -0.40 -12.40
CA SER A 206 3.87 -0.51 -12.33
C SER A 206 3.43 -1.79 -11.63
N TYR A 207 4.02 -2.95 -11.95
CA TYR A 207 3.72 -4.20 -11.26
C TYR A 207 4.07 -4.15 -9.77
N ARG A 208 5.21 -3.55 -9.40
CA ARG A 208 5.62 -3.40 -8.00
C ARG A 208 4.61 -2.57 -7.21
N GLU A 209 4.20 -1.43 -7.74
CA GLU A 209 3.22 -0.58 -7.05
C GLU A 209 1.81 -1.16 -7.07
N TRP A 210 1.41 -1.86 -8.14
CA TRP A 210 0.16 -2.61 -8.15
C TRP A 210 0.11 -3.69 -7.08
N ASP A 211 1.17 -4.48 -6.93
CA ASP A 211 1.25 -5.50 -5.89
C ASP A 211 1.25 -4.87 -4.50
N ARG A 212 1.97 -3.75 -4.32
CA ARG A 212 1.94 -2.95 -3.09
C ARG A 212 0.52 -2.46 -2.78
N ILE A 213 -0.22 -1.94 -3.76
CA ILE A 213 -1.59 -1.48 -3.52
C ILE A 213 -2.50 -2.68 -3.23
N ARG A 214 -2.40 -3.77 -3.99
CA ARG A 214 -3.22 -4.98 -3.81
C ARG A 214 -3.05 -5.59 -2.41
N ASN A 215 -1.82 -5.70 -1.92
CA ASN A 215 -1.51 -6.29 -0.61
C ASN A 215 -1.52 -5.25 0.53
N TRP A 216 -2.13 -4.07 0.34
CA TRP A 216 -2.13 -3.02 1.36
C TRP A 216 -2.84 -3.43 2.64
N LYS A 217 -3.95 -4.18 2.54
CA LYS A 217 -4.70 -4.70 3.69
C LYS A 217 -3.83 -5.61 4.55
N ASP A 218 -2.98 -6.43 3.93
CA ASP A 218 -2.05 -7.31 4.64
C ASP A 218 -1.04 -6.48 5.45
N ARG A 219 -0.49 -5.42 4.85
CA ARG A 219 0.40 -4.48 5.57
C ARG A 219 -0.31 -3.74 6.70
N VAL A 220 -1.58 -3.37 6.53
CA VAL A 220 -2.40 -2.78 7.60
C VAL A 220 -2.61 -3.79 8.73
N ARG A 221 -2.90 -5.06 8.41
CA ARG A 221 -3.03 -6.13 9.42
C ARG A 221 -1.72 -6.33 10.19
N ASP A 222 -0.59 -6.42 9.49
CA ASP A 222 0.74 -6.51 10.09
C ASP A 222 1.06 -5.30 10.99
N PHE A 223 0.85 -4.08 10.50
CA PHE A 223 1.08 -2.85 11.25
C PHE A 223 0.22 -2.80 12.53
N ARG A 224 -1.07 -3.14 12.44
CA ARG A 224 -1.97 -3.18 13.61
C ARG A 224 -1.54 -4.27 14.59
N GLY A 225 -1.17 -5.44 14.09
CA GLY A 225 -0.68 -6.55 14.89
C GLY A 225 0.58 -6.19 15.68
N LYS A 226 1.58 -5.62 15.01
CA LYS A 226 2.82 -5.12 15.65
C LYS A 226 2.53 -3.97 16.63
N THR A 227 1.60 -3.07 16.30
CA THR A 227 1.16 -2.02 17.22
C THR A 227 0.57 -2.62 18.51
N ARG A 228 -0.23 -3.69 18.39
CA ARG A 228 -0.78 -4.40 19.54
C ARG A 228 0.33 -5.08 20.35
N LEU A 229 1.33 -5.68 19.71
CA LEU A 229 2.43 -6.36 20.39
C LEU A 229 3.42 -5.40 21.06
N CYS A 230 3.53 -4.16 20.56
CA CYS A 230 4.49 -3.17 21.06
C CYS A 230 4.37 -2.91 22.57
N GLY A 231 5.53 -2.81 23.22
CA GLY A 231 5.67 -2.55 24.66
C GLY A 231 6.72 -3.44 25.30
N THR A 232 6.86 -3.30 26.62
CA THR A 232 7.72 -4.16 27.43
C THR A 232 6.88 -5.28 28.04
N TRP A 233 7.37 -6.50 27.96
CA TRP A 233 6.70 -7.71 28.41
C TRP A 233 7.59 -8.48 29.38
N GLN A 234 7.03 -8.83 30.53
CA GLN A 234 7.58 -9.89 31.37
C GLN A 234 7.19 -11.22 30.76
N TRP A 235 8.16 -11.90 30.16
CA TRP A 235 8.03 -13.20 29.55
C TRP A 235 8.41 -14.29 30.55
N THR A 236 7.63 -15.37 30.58
CA THR A 236 7.86 -16.53 31.44
C THR A 236 7.73 -17.80 30.58
N ILE A 237 8.77 -18.61 30.56
CA ILE A 237 8.86 -19.87 29.82
C ILE A 237 8.92 -21.00 30.85
N HIS A 238 8.01 -21.98 30.74
CA HIS A 238 8.02 -23.19 31.56
C HIS A 238 8.37 -24.38 30.68
N ASN A 239 9.62 -24.84 30.74
CA ASN A 239 10.13 -25.94 29.93
C ASN A 239 9.82 -27.30 30.58
N HIS A 240 9.18 -28.19 29.83
CA HIS A 240 8.74 -29.51 30.32
C HIS A 240 9.72 -30.65 30.01
N GLN A 241 10.82 -30.40 29.27
CA GLN A 241 11.67 -31.46 28.75
C GLN A 241 12.39 -32.26 29.85
N GLN A 242 12.98 -31.61 30.86
CA GLN A 242 13.51 -32.24 32.08
C GLN A 242 13.51 -31.23 33.26
N HIS A 243 12.86 -31.58 34.37
CA HIS A 243 12.80 -30.82 35.64
C HIS A 243 11.95 -29.54 35.72
N HIS A 244 10.98 -29.31 34.82
CA HIS A 244 10.05 -28.17 34.90
C HIS A 244 10.75 -26.83 35.17
N GLN A 245 11.71 -26.48 34.33
CA GLN A 245 12.48 -25.25 34.52
C GLN A 245 11.63 -24.04 34.13
N GLU A 246 11.60 -23.05 35.02
CA GLU A 246 10.97 -21.75 34.75
C GLU A 246 12.05 -20.70 34.47
N GLN A 247 11.91 -20.01 33.35
CA GLN A 247 12.76 -18.88 32.98
C GLN A 247 11.90 -17.62 32.84
N LYS A 248 12.35 -16.53 33.45
CA LYS A 248 11.74 -15.21 33.32
C LYS A 248 12.69 -14.25 32.64
N LEU A 249 12.19 -13.52 31.65
CA LEU A 249 12.96 -12.55 30.89
C LEU A 249 12.09 -11.36 30.50
N SER A 250 12.70 -10.22 30.20
CA SER A 250 12.00 -9.01 29.77
C SER A 250 12.21 -8.81 28.27
N LEU A 251 11.11 -8.77 27.50
CA LEU A 251 11.14 -8.51 26.06
C LEU A 251 10.66 -7.09 25.76
N LEU A 252 11.32 -6.41 24.85
CA LEU A 252 10.89 -5.12 24.33
C LEU A 252 10.53 -5.26 22.86
N PHE A 253 9.24 -5.20 22.54
CA PHE A 253 8.77 -5.08 21.15
C PHE A 253 8.69 -3.59 20.79
N PRO A 254 9.48 -3.11 19.81
CA PRO A 254 9.53 -1.70 19.48
C PRO A 254 8.29 -1.23 18.71
N PRO A 255 8.04 0.09 18.63
CA PRO A 255 7.01 0.64 17.76
C PRO A 255 7.23 0.20 16.30
N PRO A 256 6.15 -0.05 15.53
CA PRO A 256 6.29 -0.35 14.11
C PRO A 256 7.05 0.75 13.36
N GLY A 257 7.96 0.37 12.47
CA GLY A 257 8.80 1.30 11.70
C GLY A 257 10.15 1.61 12.35
N VAL A 258 10.37 1.21 13.61
CA VAL A 258 11.70 1.24 14.23
C VAL A 258 12.43 -0.08 13.91
N PRO A 259 13.66 -0.02 13.35
CA PRO A 259 14.45 -1.22 13.06
C PRO A 259 14.60 -2.09 14.31
N HIS A 260 14.41 -3.40 14.16
CA HIS A 260 14.40 -4.41 15.23
C HIS A 260 15.81 -4.72 15.77
N ASN A 261 16.66 -3.70 15.94
CA ASN A 261 18.03 -3.90 16.42
C ASN A 261 18.09 -4.34 17.89
N THR A 262 16.97 -4.24 18.62
CA THR A 262 16.83 -4.60 20.04
C THR A 262 16.47 -6.06 20.29
N LEU A 263 15.87 -6.77 19.34
CA LEU A 263 15.54 -8.19 19.44
C LEU A 263 16.30 -8.97 18.37
N ARG A 264 17.63 -9.00 18.48
CA ARG A 264 18.51 -9.64 17.47
C ARG A 264 18.22 -11.11 17.22
N GLU A 265 17.57 -11.77 18.17
CA GLU A 265 17.20 -13.18 18.10
C GLU A 265 15.78 -13.39 17.55
N LEU A 266 14.96 -12.35 17.42
CA LEU A 266 13.61 -12.49 16.84
C LEU A 266 13.70 -12.48 15.32
N ALA A 267 13.60 -13.66 14.72
CA ALA A 267 13.65 -13.83 13.28
C ALA A 267 12.31 -13.50 12.61
N GLU A 268 11.19 -13.77 13.28
CA GLU A 268 9.86 -13.54 12.71
C GLU A 268 8.81 -13.23 13.79
N ALA A 269 7.89 -12.32 13.47
CA ALA A 269 6.73 -12.02 14.30
C ALA A 269 5.50 -11.81 13.41
N ILE A 270 4.52 -12.69 13.55
CA ILE A 270 3.24 -12.63 12.84
C ILE A 270 2.13 -12.48 13.87
N VAL A 271 1.29 -11.46 13.70
CA VAL A 271 0.14 -11.20 14.58
C VAL A 271 -1.12 -11.17 13.74
N LEU A 272 -2.02 -12.14 13.95
CA LEU A 272 -3.25 -12.32 13.19
C LEU A 272 -4.45 -12.33 14.14
N GLY A 273 -5.14 -11.19 14.23
CA GLY A 273 -6.19 -11.00 15.22
C GLY A 273 -5.58 -11.13 16.62
N ASP A 274 -6.07 -12.08 17.41
CA ASP A 274 -5.56 -12.35 18.76
C ASP A 274 -4.41 -13.37 18.77
N ASN A 275 -4.15 -14.06 17.66
CA ASN A 275 -3.07 -15.05 17.60
C ASN A 275 -1.74 -14.37 17.28
N VAL A 276 -0.69 -14.84 17.94
CA VAL A 276 0.68 -14.35 17.78
C VAL A 276 1.59 -15.54 17.57
N TYR A 277 2.38 -15.49 16.51
CA TYR A 277 3.47 -16.42 16.24
C TYR A 277 4.79 -15.66 16.30
N LEU A 278 5.73 -16.19 17.08
CA LEU A 278 7.09 -15.65 17.17
C LEU A 278 8.08 -16.77 16.84
N ARG A 279 9.09 -16.44 16.02
CA ARG A 279 10.19 -17.34 15.71
C ARG A 279 11.49 -16.70 16.16
N TRP A 280 12.19 -17.40 17.04
CA TRP A 280 13.48 -17.00 17.57
C TRP A 280 14.58 -17.82 16.94
N GLU A 281 15.68 -17.17 16.58
CA GLU A 281 16.91 -17.77 16.09
C GLU A 281 18.08 -17.30 16.95
N PHE A 282 18.71 -18.23 17.67
CA PHE A 282 19.87 -17.94 18.50
C PHE A 282 20.91 -19.06 18.33
N ASN A 283 22.14 -18.69 17.96
CA ASN A 283 23.26 -19.63 17.80
C ASN A 283 22.93 -20.88 16.93
N GLY A 284 22.16 -20.69 15.86
CA GLY A 284 21.74 -21.79 14.96
C GLY A 284 20.62 -22.68 15.50
N ARG A 285 20.03 -22.35 16.66
CA ARG A 285 18.84 -23.01 17.23
C ARG A 285 17.60 -22.19 16.93
N THR A 286 16.48 -22.88 16.79
CA THR A 286 15.17 -22.24 16.59
C THR A 286 14.24 -22.52 17.76
N GLN A 287 13.46 -21.51 18.13
CA GLN A 287 12.30 -21.66 18.99
C GLN A 287 11.09 -21.01 18.32
N GLU A 288 9.96 -21.70 18.33
CA GLU A 288 8.70 -21.23 17.79
C GLU A 288 7.67 -21.12 18.90
N ASP A 289 7.12 -19.93 19.08
CA ASP A 289 6.09 -19.65 20.06
C ASP A 289 4.74 -19.46 19.35
N SER A 290 3.72 -20.16 19.83
CA SER A 290 2.32 -19.97 19.42
C SER A 290 1.53 -19.45 20.60
N LEU A 291 1.07 -18.21 20.50
CA LEU A 291 0.52 -17.42 21.60
C LEU A 291 -0.83 -16.82 21.22
N GLN A 292 -1.62 -16.47 22.23
CA GLN A 292 -2.87 -15.73 22.07
C GLN A 292 -2.91 -14.54 23.02
N PHE A 293 -3.33 -13.38 22.52
CA PHE A 293 -3.63 -12.23 23.36
C PHE A 293 -4.82 -12.54 24.25
N SER A 294 -4.69 -12.22 25.53
CA SER A 294 -5.77 -12.26 26.51
C SER A 294 -5.77 -10.99 27.36
N ASN A 295 -6.81 -10.82 28.18
CA ASN A 295 -6.96 -9.67 29.08
C ASN A 295 -6.78 -8.32 28.35
N GLU A 296 -7.60 -8.09 27.31
CA GLU A 296 -7.58 -6.87 26.49
C GLU A 296 -6.21 -6.60 25.83
N GLY A 297 -5.46 -7.66 25.52
CA GLY A 297 -4.13 -7.56 24.92
C GLY A 297 -3.01 -7.26 25.90
N ARG A 298 -3.26 -7.24 27.22
CA ARG A 298 -2.23 -7.05 28.25
C ARG A 298 -1.52 -8.34 28.66
N ARG A 299 -2.02 -9.49 28.21
CA ARG A 299 -1.42 -10.81 28.42
C ARG A 299 -1.27 -11.55 27.10
N LEU A 300 -0.27 -12.43 27.05
CA LEU A 300 -0.03 -13.39 26.00
C LEU A 300 0.13 -14.75 26.67
N GLU A 301 -0.54 -15.78 26.16
CA GLU A 301 -0.49 -17.13 26.73
C GLU A 301 -0.43 -18.14 25.60
N GLY A 302 0.37 -19.18 25.76
CA GLY A 302 0.58 -20.13 24.68
C GLY A 302 1.62 -21.20 24.99
N THR A 303 2.19 -21.76 23.92
CA THR A 303 3.19 -22.82 23.98
C THR A 303 4.39 -22.50 23.11
N PHE A 304 5.53 -23.10 23.44
CA PHE A 304 6.71 -23.08 22.58
C PHE A 304 7.16 -24.49 22.24
N VAL A 305 7.85 -24.61 21.12
CA VAL A 305 8.68 -25.76 20.75
C VAL A 305 10.03 -25.28 20.26
N ASN A 306 11.10 -26.03 20.50
CA ASN A 306 12.42 -25.68 20.00
C ASN A 306 13.09 -26.84 19.23
N SER A 307 14.13 -26.52 18.45
CA SER A 307 14.87 -27.48 17.63
C SER A 307 15.57 -28.59 18.41
N GLU A 308 15.71 -28.45 19.74
CA GLU A 308 16.33 -29.44 20.62
C GLU A 308 15.31 -30.40 21.25
N GLY A 309 14.05 -30.33 20.82
CA GLY A 309 12.94 -31.14 21.34
C GLY A 309 12.33 -30.62 22.63
N GLY A 310 12.71 -29.41 23.05
CA GLY A 310 12.11 -28.70 24.17
C GLY A 310 10.72 -28.20 23.82
N TRP A 311 9.82 -28.26 24.80
CA TRP A 311 8.44 -27.83 24.66
C TRP A 311 7.91 -27.39 26.03
N GLY A 312 6.86 -26.58 26.00
CA GLY A 312 6.22 -26.18 27.24
C GLY A 312 5.28 -25.00 27.06
N SER A 313 4.90 -24.40 28.19
CA SER A 313 4.02 -23.23 28.20
C SER A 313 4.82 -21.94 28.28
N ILE A 314 4.24 -20.89 27.70
CA ILE A 314 4.82 -19.56 27.67
C ILE A 314 3.75 -18.54 28.00
N SER A 315 4.12 -17.54 28.79
CA SER A 315 3.24 -16.43 29.12
C SER A 315 3.97 -15.11 29.10
N GLY A 316 3.29 -14.07 28.63
CA GLY A 316 3.75 -12.70 28.61
C GLY A 316 2.78 -11.82 29.38
N LYS A 317 3.28 -10.99 30.29
CA LYS A 317 2.52 -9.91 30.92
C LYS A 317 3.11 -8.57 30.49
N ARG A 318 2.31 -7.69 29.90
CA ARG A 318 2.77 -6.34 29.53
C ARG A 318 3.03 -5.52 30.79
N THR A 319 4.27 -5.06 30.94
CA THR A 319 4.73 -4.26 32.09
C THR A 319 4.82 -2.78 31.76
N ALA A 320 5.04 -2.42 30.50
CA ALA A 320 4.98 -1.05 30.03
C ALA A 320 4.34 -0.99 28.63
N ASP A 321 3.53 0.05 28.40
CA ASP A 321 2.97 0.31 27.08
C ASP A 321 4.02 0.82 26.10
N CYS A 322 3.69 0.72 24.82
CA CYS A 322 4.50 1.24 23.73
C CYS A 322 4.71 2.76 23.88
N MET A 323 5.96 3.21 23.99
CA MET A 323 6.29 4.64 23.91
C MET A 323 6.67 4.99 22.47
N PRO A 324 6.11 6.07 21.89
CA PRO A 324 6.40 6.49 20.51
C PRO A 324 7.82 6.99 20.30
#